data_AF-A0A5R8P709-F1
#
_entry.id   AF-A0A5R8P709-F1
#
_cell.length_a   1.000
_cell.length_b   1.000
_cell.length_c   1.000
_cell.angle_alpha   90.00
_cell.angle_beta   90.00
_cell.angle_gamma   90.00
#
_symmetry.space_group_name_H-M   'P 1'
#
loop_
_entity.id
_entity.type
_entity.pdbx_description
1 polymer ?
#
loop_
_entity_poly.entity_id
_entity_poly.type
_entity_poly.pdbx_seq_one_letter_code
_entity_poly.pdbx_strand_id
1 'polypeptide(L)'
;MVSRTPDRRNTVTAPEIAERYGRAVTTVQKIWMPRPEWPEPVGRRGRWNEYDADQVDAAVRAHFLREQPADEGGPDDLLTAAQIAEYLGVSPSTVRADISRGRLDLGEPDDTAGAKRWRRRKVDAAVEGRRAYRRRS
;
A
#
# COMPACT_ATOMS: atom_id res chain seq x y z
N MET A 1 30.78 12.38 -11.95
CA MET A 1 30.16 11.61 -10.84
C MET A 1 29.99 12.58 -9.68
N VAL A 2 28.76 13.01 -9.39
CA VAL A 2 28.50 13.98 -8.31
C VAL A 2 28.31 13.19 -7.02
N SER A 3 29.35 13.09 -6.21
CA SER A 3 29.22 12.58 -4.84
C SER A 3 28.45 13.62 -4.03
N ARG A 4 27.14 13.47 -3.95
CA ARG A 4 26.28 14.32 -3.13
C ARG A 4 26.59 13.99 -1.67
N THR A 5 27.35 14.85 -1.01
CA THR A 5 27.54 14.79 0.44
C THR A 5 26.16 14.87 1.09
N PRO A 6 25.76 13.91 1.95
CA PRO A 6 24.45 13.96 2.58
C PRO A 6 24.37 15.22 3.44
N ASP A 7 23.51 16.15 3.04
CA ASP A 7 23.22 17.34 3.82
C ASP A 7 22.51 16.89 5.10
N ARG A 8 23.08 17.20 6.27
CA ARG A 8 22.52 16.80 7.57
C ARG A 8 21.10 17.33 7.82
N ARG A 9 20.57 18.24 6.99
CA ARG A 9 19.19 18.74 7.08
C ARG A 9 18.19 17.87 6.32
N ASN A 10 18.64 16.91 5.51
CA ASN A 10 17.77 16.03 4.71
C ASN A 10 17.83 14.56 5.18
N THR A 11 18.07 14.32 6.47
CA THR A 11 18.04 12.98 7.06
C THR A 11 16.65 12.68 7.63
N VAL A 12 16.21 11.43 7.46
CA VAL A 12 14.93 10.93 7.95
C VAL A 12 15.12 9.67 8.77
N THR A 13 14.27 9.51 9.78
CA THR A 13 14.22 8.33 10.65
C THR A 13 13.06 7.43 10.28
N ALA A 14 13.13 6.14 10.66
CA ALA A 14 12.04 5.17 10.43
C ALA A 14 10.61 5.69 10.76
N PRO A 15 10.35 6.39 11.88
CA PRO A 15 9.03 6.97 12.14
C PRO A 15 8.64 8.09 11.17
N GLU A 16 9.57 8.96 10.78
CA GLU A 16 9.29 10.03 9.80
C GLU A 16 9.04 9.47 8.41
N ILE A 17 9.75 8.41 8.03
CA ILE A 17 9.50 7.66 6.79
C ILE A 17 8.10 7.07 6.83
N ALA A 18 7.72 6.44 7.94
CA ALA A 18 6.40 5.86 8.11
C ALA A 18 5.29 6.92 7.97
N GLU A 19 5.46 8.09 8.60
CA GLU A 19 4.53 9.21 8.49
C GLU A 19 4.44 9.75 7.05
N ARG A 20 5.61 9.99 6.42
CA ARG A 20 5.71 10.50 5.04
C ARG A 20 5.00 9.60 4.02
N TYR A 21 5.05 8.29 4.23
CA TYR A 21 4.45 7.30 3.33
C TYR A 21 3.09 6.76 3.80
N GLY A 22 2.53 7.29 4.90
CA GLY A 22 1.27 6.81 5.46
C GLY A 22 1.29 5.32 5.84
N ARG A 23 2.45 4.80 6.27
CA ARG A 23 2.66 3.39 6.64
C ARG A 23 2.90 3.25 8.14
N ALA A 24 2.74 2.02 8.64
CA ALA A 24 3.11 1.70 10.01
C ALA A 24 4.64 1.68 10.16
N VAL A 25 5.17 2.19 11.27
CA VAL A 25 6.61 2.16 11.58
C VAL A 25 7.16 0.72 11.58
N THR A 26 6.33 -0.24 12.00
CA THR A 26 6.66 -1.67 11.98
C THR A 26 6.82 -2.23 10.57
N THR A 27 6.07 -1.72 9.59
CA THR A 27 6.23 -2.08 8.17
C THR A 27 7.58 -1.62 7.66
N VAL A 28 7.96 -0.37 7.93
CA VAL A 28 9.28 0.16 7.56
C VAL A 28 10.39 -0.68 8.20
N GLN A 29 10.27 -1.00 9.50
CA GLN A 29 11.31 -1.74 10.23
C GLN A 29 11.43 -3.22 9.87
N LYS A 30 10.31 -3.93 9.70
CA LYS A 30 10.32 -5.39 9.53
C LYS A 30 10.27 -5.83 8.07
N ILE A 31 9.77 -4.98 7.19
CA ILE A 31 9.54 -5.34 5.78
C ILE A 31 10.51 -4.60 4.87
N TRP A 32 10.77 -3.32 5.11
CA TRP A 32 11.61 -2.51 4.23
C TRP A 32 13.09 -2.56 4.62
N MET A 33 13.40 -2.20 5.87
CA MET A 33 14.78 -2.12 6.39
C MET A 33 15.61 -3.41 6.26
N PRO A 34 15.07 -4.64 6.36
CA PRO A 34 15.88 -5.85 6.22
C PRO A 34 16.25 -6.19 4.77
N ARG A 35 15.73 -5.45 3.78
CA ARG A 35 15.98 -5.75 2.37
C ARG A 35 17.32 -5.19 1.89
N PRO A 36 17.98 -5.88 0.96
CA PRO A 36 19.27 -5.42 0.42
C PRO A 36 19.15 -4.11 -0.37
N GLU A 37 17.97 -3.81 -0.90
CA GLU A 37 17.67 -2.55 -1.60
C GLU A 37 17.38 -1.35 -0.66
N TRP A 38 17.38 -1.55 0.66
CA TRP A 38 17.23 -0.45 1.61
C TRP A 38 18.54 0.33 1.76
N PRO A 39 18.52 1.69 1.79
CA PRO A 39 19.73 2.48 1.88
C PRO A 39 20.47 2.27 3.19
N GLU A 40 21.79 2.41 3.14
CA GLU A 40 22.64 2.37 4.32
C GLU A 40 22.35 3.57 5.24
N PRO A 41 22.40 3.38 6.57
CA PRO A 41 22.21 4.47 7.51
C PRO A 41 23.36 5.47 7.44
N VAL A 42 23.04 6.75 7.29
CA VAL A 42 24.01 7.86 7.24
C VAL A 42 24.41 8.34 8.63
N GLY A 43 23.67 7.93 9.67
CA GLY A 43 23.89 8.37 11.04
C GLY A 43 22.91 7.76 12.02
N ARG A 44 22.86 8.35 13.22
CA ARG A 44 21.91 7.98 14.27
C ARG A 44 21.37 9.22 14.98
N ARG A 45 20.05 9.24 15.18
CA ARG A 45 19.31 10.23 15.97
C ARG A 45 18.70 9.56 17.20
N GLY A 46 19.39 9.66 18.33
CA GLY A 46 19.01 8.95 19.54
C GLY A 46 19.01 7.44 19.32
N ARG A 47 17.83 6.80 19.45
CA ARG A 47 17.68 5.35 19.22
C ARG A 47 17.46 4.97 17.75
N TRP A 48 17.28 5.95 16.85
CA TRP A 48 16.92 5.70 15.46
C TRP A 48 18.12 5.84 14.54
N ASN A 49 18.22 4.96 13.55
CA ASN A 49 19.09 5.19 12.41
C ASN A 49 18.53 6.33 11.57
N GLU A 50 19.43 7.16 11.07
CA GLU A 50 19.13 8.20 10.09
C GLU A 50 19.48 7.68 8.70
N TYR A 51 18.63 8.01 7.75
CA TYR A 51 18.81 7.70 6.34
C TYR A 51 18.74 8.99 5.53
N ASP A 52 19.43 9.03 4.41
CA ASP A 52 19.27 10.11 3.44
C ASP A 52 17.86 10.05 2.85
N ALA A 53 17.10 11.14 2.92
CA ALA A 53 15.71 11.16 2.48
C ALA A 53 15.55 10.91 0.98
N ASP A 54 16.51 11.34 0.16
CA ASP A 54 16.45 11.15 -1.29
C ASP A 54 16.74 9.70 -1.66
N GLN A 55 17.67 9.04 -0.95
CA GLN A 55 17.93 7.62 -1.12
C GLN A 55 16.77 6.74 -0.62
N VAL A 56 16.16 7.11 0.51
CA VAL A 56 14.93 6.45 0.98
C VAL A 56 13.82 6.63 -0.05
N ASP A 57 13.61 7.84 -0.56
CA ASP A 57 12.58 8.08 -1.57
C ASP A 57 12.82 7.28 -2.84
N ALA A 58 14.07 7.20 -3.32
CA ALA A 58 14.42 6.41 -4.49
C ALA A 58 14.17 4.90 -4.25
N ALA A 59 14.65 4.36 -3.13
CA ALA A 59 14.45 2.95 -2.78
C ALA A 59 12.96 2.63 -2.60
N VAL A 60 12.24 3.49 -1.86
CA VAL A 60 10.81 3.37 -1.62
C VAL A 60 10.04 3.39 -2.93
N ARG A 61 10.28 4.35 -3.83
CA ARG A 61 9.63 4.39 -5.15
C ARG A 61 10.00 3.21 -6.05
N ALA A 62 11.26 2.77 -6.06
CA ALA A 62 11.72 1.73 -6.97
C ALA A 62 11.31 0.31 -6.54
N HIS A 63 11.23 0.04 -5.23
CA HIS A 63 11.15 -1.33 -4.72
C HIS A 63 10.00 -1.59 -3.73
N PHE A 64 9.48 -0.55 -3.05
CA PHE A 64 8.56 -0.74 -1.93
C PHE A 64 7.16 -0.15 -2.15
N LEU A 65 7.09 0.96 -2.88
CA LEU A 65 5.88 1.44 -3.54
C LEU A 65 5.74 0.60 -4.81
N ARG A 66 5.09 -0.55 -4.66
CA ARG A 66 4.38 -1.09 -5.81
C ARG A 66 3.39 -0.01 -6.22
N GLU A 67 3.50 0.52 -7.43
CA GLU A 67 2.50 1.42 -8.01
C GLU A 67 1.13 0.81 -7.77
N GLN A 68 0.46 1.28 -6.74
CA GLN A 68 -0.99 1.25 -6.70
C GLN A 68 -1.38 2.55 -7.35
N PRO A 69 -1.90 2.53 -8.58
CA PRO A 69 -2.66 3.68 -9.05
C PRO A 69 -3.94 3.69 -8.22
N ALA A 70 -3.90 4.33 -7.04
CA ALA A 70 -5.10 4.56 -6.25
C ALA A 70 -6.06 5.51 -7.00
N ASP A 71 -5.52 6.36 -7.89
CA ASP A 71 -6.30 7.43 -8.51
C ASP A 71 -6.38 7.38 -10.06
N GLU A 72 -5.61 6.52 -10.74
CA GLU A 72 -5.65 6.38 -12.22
C GLU A 72 -6.07 4.98 -12.70
N GLY A 73 -6.55 4.13 -11.79
CA GLY A 73 -6.94 2.79 -12.16
C GLY A 73 -8.27 2.74 -12.91
N GLY A 74 -8.24 2.34 -14.18
CA GLY A 74 -9.42 2.20 -15.02
C GLY A 74 -10.40 1.14 -14.47
N PRO A 75 -11.64 1.10 -14.99
CA PRO A 75 -12.66 0.14 -14.53
C PRO A 75 -12.24 -1.34 -14.67
N ASP A 76 -11.23 -1.62 -15.48
CA ASP A 76 -10.71 -2.95 -15.76
C ASP A 76 -9.51 -3.37 -14.92
N ASP A 77 -9.07 -2.53 -13.99
CA ASP A 77 -7.93 -2.81 -13.12
C ASP A 77 -8.21 -3.97 -12.17
N LEU A 78 -7.27 -4.93 -12.13
CA LEU A 78 -7.36 -6.11 -11.28
C LEU A 78 -6.88 -5.79 -9.85
N LEU A 79 -7.83 -5.67 -8.93
CA LEU A 79 -7.60 -5.40 -7.53
C LEU A 79 -7.51 -6.69 -6.72
N THR A 80 -6.51 -6.76 -5.85
CA THR A 80 -6.43 -7.79 -4.80
C THR A 80 -7.32 -7.43 -3.61
N ALA A 81 -7.64 -8.41 -2.76
CA ALA A 81 -8.44 -8.15 -1.54
C ALA A 81 -7.85 -7.06 -0.61
N ALA A 82 -6.53 -6.86 -0.61
CA ALA A 82 -5.90 -5.79 0.16
C ALA A 82 -6.15 -4.40 -0.46
N GLN A 83 -6.12 -4.31 -1.79
CA GLN A 83 -6.40 -3.07 -2.52
C GLN A 83 -7.89 -2.73 -2.49
N ILE A 84 -8.75 -3.74 -2.54
CA ILE A 84 -10.20 -3.57 -2.32
C ILE A 84 -10.47 -3.02 -0.91
N ALA A 85 -9.75 -3.52 0.09
CA ALA A 85 -9.88 -3.01 1.47
C ALA A 85 -9.50 -1.54 1.58
N GLU A 86 -8.38 -1.16 0.97
CA GLU A 86 -7.93 0.24 0.90
C GLU A 86 -8.97 1.11 0.17
N TYR A 87 -9.45 0.66 -1.00
CA TYR A 87 -10.48 1.34 -1.77
C TYR A 87 -11.80 1.54 -1.00
N LEU A 88 -12.21 0.55 -0.19
CA LEU A 88 -13.43 0.58 0.59
C LEU A 88 -13.27 1.20 1.99
N GLY A 89 -12.03 1.54 2.41
CA GLY A 89 -11.73 2.05 3.75
C GLY A 89 -11.97 1.04 4.87
N VAL A 90 -11.81 -0.26 4.62
CA VAL A 90 -12.02 -1.35 5.59
C VAL A 90 -10.79 -2.24 5.72
N SER A 91 -10.79 -3.19 6.68
CA SER A 91 -9.66 -4.12 6.82
C SER A 91 -9.64 -5.19 5.71
N PRO A 92 -8.46 -5.67 5.26
CA PRO A 92 -8.36 -6.79 4.32
C PRO A 92 -9.04 -8.07 4.81
N SER A 93 -9.04 -8.31 6.12
CA SER A 93 -9.75 -9.42 6.74
C SER A 93 -11.26 -9.27 6.60
N THR A 94 -11.78 -8.04 6.75
CA THR A 94 -13.20 -7.71 6.54
C THR A 94 -13.61 -7.96 5.09
N VAL A 95 -12.78 -7.58 4.12
CA VAL A 95 -13.06 -7.85 2.69
C VAL A 95 -13.12 -9.34 2.41
N ARG A 96 -12.12 -10.12 2.86
CA ARG A 96 -12.13 -11.58 2.69
C ARG A 96 -13.35 -12.22 3.35
N ALA A 97 -13.70 -11.74 4.54
CA ALA A 97 -14.88 -12.15 5.29
C ALA A 97 -16.19 -11.84 4.56
N ASP A 98 -16.31 -10.65 3.97
CA ASP A 98 -17.52 -10.23 3.25
C ASP A 98 -17.66 -10.95 1.91
N ILE A 99 -16.56 -11.19 1.18
CA ILE A 99 -16.54 -12.02 -0.03
C ILE A 99 -16.97 -13.46 0.32
N SER A 100 -16.35 -14.06 1.34
CA SER A 100 -16.67 -15.44 1.73
C SER A 100 -18.10 -15.62 2.24
N ARG A 101 -18.71 -14.57 2.80
CA ARG A 101 -20.09 -14.59 3.30
C ARG A 101 -21.10 -14.11 2.25
N GLY A 102 -20.68 -13.81 1.03
CA GLY A 102 -21.54 -13.28 -0.04
C GLY A 102 -22.12 -11.89 0.23
N ARG A 103 -21.54 -11.13 1.19
CA ARG A 103 -21.96 -9.76 1.51
C ARG A 103 -21.34 -8.73 0.57
N LEU A 104 -20.22 -9.10 -0.06
CA LEU A 104 -19.59 -8.36 -1.15
C LEU A 104 -19.60 -9.30 -2.36
N ASP A 105 -20.61 -9.16 -3.19
CA ASP A 105 -20.78 -10.00 -4.38
C ASP A 105 -19.90 -9.49 -5.51
N LEU A 106 -18.66 -9.99 -5.54
CA LEU A 106 -17.71 -9.72 -6.61
C LEU A 106 -17.73 -10.81 -7.69
N GLY A 107 -18.58 -11.83 -7.55
CA GLY A 107 -18.53 -13.03 -8.37
C GLY A 107 -17.16 -13.74 -8.35
N GLU A 108 -16.90 -14.54 -9.38
CA GLU A 108 -15.62 -15.24 -9.53
C GLU A 108 -14.46 -14.27 -9.78
N PRO A 109 -13.26 -14.56 -9.21
CA PRO A 109 -12.05 -13.78 -9.47
C PRO A 109 -11.68 -13.84 -10.95
N ASP A 110 -11.34 -12.69 -11.52
CA ASP A 110 -10.93 -12.54 -12.91
C ASP A 110 -9.50 -13.04 -13.16
N ASP A 111 -8.69 -13.12 -12.11
CA ASP A 111 -7.34 -13.69 -12.14
C ASP A 111 -7.08 -14.52 -10.88
N THR A 112 -6.57 -15.74 -11.09
CA THR A 112 -6.21 -16.71 -10.06
C THR A 112 -4.78 -17.23 -10.22
N ALA A 113 -3.98 -16.68 -11.15
CA ALA A 113 -2.60 -17.15 -11.38
C ALA A 113 -1.65 -16.87 -10.19
N GLY A 114 -2.13 -16.17 -9.15
CA GLY A 114 -1.45 -16.05 -7.86
C GLY A 114 -2.44 -15.76 -6.74
N ALA A 115 -2.64 -14.48 -6.41
CA ALA A 115 -3.71 -14.06 -5.51
C ALA A 115 -5.00 -13.86 -6.29
N LYS A 116 -6.15 -14.21 -5.70
CA LYS A 116 -7.47 -13.88 -6.28
C LYS A 116 -7.58 -12.37 -6.52
N ARG A 117 -7.83 -11.96 -7.76
CA ARG A 117 -8.05 -10.56 -8.15
C ARG A 117 -9.40 -10.38 -8.82
N TRP A 118 -9.98 -9.21 -8.64
CA TRP A 118 -11.26 -8.81 -9.24
C TRP A 118 -11.11 -7.46 -9.91
N ARG A 119 -11.77 -7.27 -11.05
CA ARG A 119 -11.80 -5.96 -11.71
C ARG A 119 -12.45 -4.90 -10.82
N ARG A 120 -11.92 -3.68 -10.83
CA ARG A 120 -12.47 -2.53 -10.10
C ARG A 120 -13.96 -2.32 -10.37
N ARG A 121 -14.40 -2.44 -11.62
CA ARG A 121 -15.84 -2.35 -11.98
C ARG A 121 -16.75 -3.30 -11.21
N LYS A 122 -16.28 -4.50 -10.85
CA LYS A 122 -17.06 -5.47 -10.06
C LYS A 122 -17.16 -5.02 -8.60
N VAL A 123 -16.09 -4.42 -8.08
CA VAL A 123 -16.07 -3.82 -6.74
C VAL A 123 -17.03 -2.65 -6.68
N ASP A 124 -16.99 -1.75 -7.67
CA ASP A 124 -17.88 -0.60 -7.76
C ASP A 124 -19.35 -1.04 -7.84
N ALA A 125 -19.67 -2.01 -8.72
CA ALA A 125 -21.02 -2.56 -8.85
C ALA A 125 -21.53 -3.19 -7.54
N ALA A 126 -20.68 -3.91 -6.80
CA ALA A 126 -21.04 -4.52 -5.54
C ALA A 126 -21.33 -3.47 -4.44
N VAL A 127 -20.58 -2.37 -4.41
CA VAL A 127 -20.80 -1.26 -3.48
C VAL A 127 -22.06 -0.48 -3.82
N GLU A 128 -22.27 -0.19 -5.10
CA GLU A 128 -23.47 0.48 -5.63
C GLU A 128 -24.72 -0.33 -5.25
N GLY A 129 -24.72 -1.64 -5.52
CA GLY A 129 -25.82 -2.55 -5.15
C GLY A 129 -26.11 -2.56 -3.66
N ARG A 130 -25.07 -2.51 -2.81
CA ARG A 130 -25.21 -2.45 -1.36
C ARG A 130 -25.81 -1.12 -0.89
N ARG A 131 -25.46 0.00 -1.52
CA ARG A 131 -26.04 1.33 -1.23
C ARG A 131 -27.50 1.40 -1.66
N ALA A 132 -27.86 0.82 -2.81
CA ALA A 132 -29.22 0.78 -3.32
C ALA A 132 -30.15 -0.05 -2.41
N TYR A 133 -29.70 -1.22 -1.94
CA TYR A 133 -30.47 -2.06 -1.01
C TYR A 133 -30.74 -1.35 0.32
N ARG A 134 -29.74 -0.65 0.87
CA ARG A 134 -29.86 0.07 2.15
C ARG A 134 -30.79 1.29 2.08
N ARG A 135 -31.03 1.85 0.89
CA ARG A 135 -31.94 3.00 0.68
C ARG A 135 -33.40 2.56 0.46
N ARG A 136 -33.63 1.28 0.14
CA ARG A 136 -34.96 0.72 -0.15
C ARG A 136 -35.58 -0.03 1.03
N SER A 137 -34.94 0.00 2.20
CA SER A 137 -35.37 -0.72 3.39
C SER A 137 -35.87 0.20 4.49
#